data_AF-A0A4Q3T7U1-F1
#
_entry.id   AF-A0A4Q3T7U1-F1
#
_cell.length_a   1.000
_cell.length_b   1.000
_cell.length_c   1.000
_cell.angle_alpha   90.00
_cell.angle_beta   90.00
_cell.angle_gamma   90.00
#
_symmetry.space_group_name_H-M   'P 1'
#
loop_
_entity.id
_entity.type
_entity.pdbx_description
1 polymer ?
#
loop_
_entity_poly.entity_id
_entity_poly.type
_entity_poly.pdbx_seq_one_letter_code
_entity_poly.pdbx_strand_id
1 'polypeptide(L)'
;WKDFNESVNLMASGEVVIQSMWSPAVTAVRTKGIACNFQPLKEGYRAWAAGFGLPATLSGRKLDGAYEFINWFLDGWAGAYLNRQGYYSAVLDTAKSKMQAYEWAYWMEGKAASQDIKSPNGDVLAKAGAIRDGGSYDARMGGIACWNAVMDENNYMVQKWNEFVAA
;
A
#
# COMPACT_ATOMS: atom_id res chain seq x y z
N TRP A 1 -3.41 -8.37 -14.68
CA TRP A 1 -4.44 -8.25 -13.64
C TRP A 1 -5.19 -6.94 -13.79
N LYS A 2 -6.48 -6.93 -13.47
CA LYS A 2 -7.38 -5.77 -13.51
C LYS A 2 -7.59 -5.16 -12.13
N ASP A 3 -7.53 -5.97 -11.07
CA ASP A 3 -7.65 -5.51 -9.69
C ASP A 3 -6.65 -6.19 -8.72
N PHE A 4 -6.71 -5.75 -7.45
CA PHE A 4 -5.89 -6.26 -6.35
C PHE A 4 -5.96 -7.78 -6.24
N ASN A 5 -7.17 -8.34 -6.20
CA ASN A 5 -7.40 -9.76 -5.93
C ASN A 5 -6.91 -10.61 -7.09
N GLU A 6 -7.12 -10.17 -8.33
CA GLU A 6 -6.62 -10.86 -9.50
C GLU A 6 -5.08 -10.93 -9.48
N SER A 7 -4.39 -9.83 -9.12
CA SER A 7 -2.92 -9.83 -9.00
C SER A 7 -2.41 -10.86 -7.98
N VAL A 8 -3.09 -10.97 -6.83
CA VAL A 8 -2.77 -11.95 -5.78
C VAL A 8 -3.04 -13.36 -6.27
N ASN A 9 -4.16 -13.59 -6.95
CA ASN A 9 -4.55 -14.92 -7.41
C ASN A 9 -3.62 -15.46 -8.48
N LEU A 10 -3.22 -14.65 -9.47
CA LEU A 10 -2.28 -15.03 -10.51
C LEU A 10 -0.92 -15.48 -9.93
N MET A 11 -0.41 -14.75 -8.93
CA MET A 11 0.84 -15.12 -8.27
C MET A 11 0.67 -16.36 -7.38
N ALA A 12 -0.43 -16.44 -6.64
CA ALA A 12 -0.67 -17.53 -5.70
C ALA A 12 -0.99 -18.86 -6.39
N SER A 13 -1.59 -18.84 -7.58
CA SER A 13 -1.85 -20.03 -8.39
C SER A 13 -0.60 -20.54 -9.11
N GLY A 14 0.44 -19.70 -9.24
CA GLY A 14 1.60 -19.99 -10.07
C GLY A 14 1.35 -19.82 -11.57
N GLU A 15 0.21 -19.26 -11.97
CA GLU A 15 -0.07 -18.91 -13.38
C GLU A 15 0.92 -17.88 -13.92
N VAL A 16 1.45 -17.03 -13.04
CA VAL A 16 2.58 -16.13 -13.32
C VAL A 16 3.66 -16.26 -12.25
N VAL A 17 4.91 -16.16 -12.66
CA VAL A 17 6.08 -16.16 -11.75
C VAL A 17 6.70 -14.77 -11.56
N ILE A 18 6.42 -13.84 -12.48
CA ILE A 18 6.84 -12.44 -12.45
C ILE A 18 5.69 -11.58 -12.98
N GLN A 19 5.34 -10.52 -12.25
CA GLN A 19 4.38 -9.51 -12.70
C GLN A 19 4.58 -8.21 -11.91
N SER A 20 4.06 -7.09 -12.44
CA SER A 20 3.88 -5.90 -11.62
C SER A 20 2.85 -6.19 -10.53
N MET A 21 3.08 -5.73 -9.30
CA MET A 21 2.14 -5.86 -8.19
C MET A 21 2.26 -4.65 -7.28
N TRP A 22 1.22 -4.37 -6.50
CA TRP A 22 1.37 -3.49 -5.36
C TRP A 22 2.05 -4.23 -4.19
N SER A 23 2.90 -3.54 -3.43
CA SER A 23 3.58 -4.14 -2.26
C SER A 23 2.63 -4.89 -1.30
N PRO A 24 1.39 -4.43 -1.05
CA PRO A 24 0.45 -5.14 -0.17
C PRO A 24 -0.14 -6.41 -0.78
N ALA A 25 -0.17 -6.52 -2.12
CA ALA A 25 -0.54 -7.76 -2.79
C ALA A 25 0.55 -8.83 -2.58
N VAL A 26 1.82 -8.45 -2.57
CA VAL A 26 2.92 -9.36 -2.18
C VAL A 26 2.77 -9.83 -0.74
N THR A 27 2.43 -8.91 0.17
CA THR A 27 2.07 -9.26 1.55
C THR A 27 0.94 -10.28 1.61
N ALA A 28 -0.14 -10.09 0.84
CA ALA A 28 -1.28 -11.02 0.82
C ALA A 28 -0.92 -12.40 0.24
N VAL A 29 0.05 -12.49 -0.68
CA VAL A 29 0.59 -13.78 -1.14
C VAL A 29 1.41 -14.45 -0.03
N ARG A 30 2.25 -13.68 0.68
CA ARG A 30 3.08 -14.19 1.79
C ARG A 30 2.25 -14.72 2.95
N THR A 31 1.14 -14.08 3.31
CA THR A 31 0.24 -14.56 4.36
C THR A 31 -0.44 -15.89 4.01
N LYS A 32 -0.46 -16.29 2.73
CA LYS A 32 -0.89 -17.62 2.28
C LYS A 32 0.23 -18.68 2.37
N GLY A 33 1.39 -18.33 2.93
CA GLY A 33 2.55 -19.23 3.05
C GLY A 33 3.37 -19.36 1.75
N ILE A 34 3.12 -18.52 0.75
CA ILE A 34 3.79 -18.57 -0.55
C ILE A 34 4.94 -17.57 -0.57
N ALA A 35 6.14 -18.04 -0.93
CA ALA A 35 7.29 -17.17 -1.11
C ALA A 35 7.05 -16.23 -2.31
N CYS A 36 7.06 -14.92 -2.05
CA CYS A 36 6.92 -13.89 -3.06
C CYS A 36 7.86 -12.75 -2.70
N ASN A 37 8.64 -12.22 -3.66
CA ASN A 37 9.62 -11.16 -3.43
C ASN A 37 9.14 -9.86 -4.12
N PHE A 38 9.14 -8.74 -3.39
CA PHE A 38 8.89 -7.43 -3.99
C PHE A 38 10.20 -6.78 -4.41
N GLN A 39 10.64 -7.10 -5.64
CA GLN A 39 11.95 -6.70 -6.15
C GLN A 39 11.99 -5.21 -6.56
N PRO A 40 12.80 -4.36 -5.89
CA PRO A 40 13.05 -3.00 -6.37
C PRO A 40 13.90 -3.02 -7.66
N LEU A 41 13.66 -2.05 -8.54
CA LEU A 41 14.43 -1.83 -9.77
C LEU A 41 15.52 -0.77 -9.56
N LYS A 42 16.62 -0.87 -10.31
CA LYS A 42 17.78 0.05 -10.18
C LYS A 42 17.44 1.48 -10.64
N GLU A 43 16.50 1.61 -11.56
CA GLU A 43 16.00 2.88 -12.10
C GLU A 43 15.01 3.58 -11.16
N GLY A 44 14.65 2.94 -10.05
CA GLY A 44 13.55 3.34 -9.20
C GLY A 44 12.21 2.78 -9.68
N TYR A 45 11.12 3.25 -9.08
CA TYR A 45 9.79 2.69 -9.33
C TYR A 45 8.69 3.73 -9.26
N ARG A 46 7.53 3.32 -9.76
CA ARG A 46 6.30 4.09 -9.71
C ARG A 46 5.69 4.05 -8.32
N ALA A 47 5.44 5.22 -7.75
CA ALA A 47 4.67 5.38 -6.53
C ALA A 47 3.29 5.95 -6.81
N TRP A 48 2.40 5.80 -5.84
CA TRP A 48 1.07 6.37 -5.86
C TRP A 48 0.70 6.82 -4.46
N ALA A 49 -0.17 7.82 -4.39
CA ALA A 49 -0.76 8.29 -3.16
C ALA A 49 -2.27 8.41 -3.37
N ALA A 50 -3.01 8.25 -2.29
CA ALA A 50 -4.44 8.49 -2.25
C ALA A 50 -4.76 9.43 -1.08
N GLY A 51 -5.77 10.27 -1.26
CA GLY A 51 -6.23 11.20 -0.25
C GLY A 51 -7.74 11.36 -0.32
N PHE A 52 -8.30 12.02 0.68
CA PHE A 52 -9.73 12.31 0.71
C PHE A 52 -10.03 13.57 -0.11
N GLY A 53 -10.84 13.42 -1.15
CA GLY A 53 -11.45 14.53 -1.87
C GLY A 53 -12.85 14.79 -1.34
N LEU A 54 -13.15 16.03 -0.96
CA LEU A 54 -14.48 16.44 -0.52
C LEU A 54 -15.20 17.21 -1.64
N PRO A 55 -16.41 16.77 -2.05
CA PRO A 55 -17.24 17.57 -2.96
C PRO A 55 -17.47 18.98 -2.42
N ALA A 56 -17.29 19.99 -3.27
CA ALA A 56 -17.49 21.40 -2.90
C ALA A 56 -18.94 21.73 -2.48
N THR A 57 -19.89 20.84 -2.76
CA THR A 57 -21.31 20.96 -2.40
C THR A 57 -21.63 20.45 -0.99
N LEU A 58 -20.66 19.85 -0.29
CA LEU A 58 -20.85 19.41 1.10
C LEU A 58 -21.07 20.60 2.03
N SER A 59 -22.10 20.51 2.88
CA SER A 59 -22.43 21.53 3.87
C SER A 59 -23.16 20.94 5.07
N GLY A 60 -23.19 21.72 6.16
CA GLY A 60 -23.82 21.32 7.44
C GLY A 60 -23.27 19.99 7.96
N ARG A 61 -24.15 19.19 8.57
CA ARG A 61 -23.77 17.92 9.24
C ARG A 61 -23.01 16.93 8.37
N LYS A 62 -23.19 16.96 7.04
CA LYS A 62 -22.44 16.07 6.13
C LYS A 62 -20.97 16.48 6.03
N LEU A 63 -20.71 17.80 6.03
CA LEU A 63 -19.34 18.32 6.03
C LEU A 63 -18.67 18.05 7.38
N ASP A 64 -19.39 18.25 8.49
CA ASP A 64 -18.88 17.96 9.84
C ASP A 64 -18.49 16.49 9.96
N GLY A 65 -19.38 15.57 9.56
CA GLY A 65 -19.09 14.13 9.59
C GLY A 65 -17.93 13.72 8.68
N ALA A 66 -17.72 14.40 7.55
CA ALA A 66 -16.55 14.16 6.70
C ALA A 66 -15.24 14.55 7.40
N TYR A 67 -15.21 15.68 8.12
CA TYR A 67 -14.05 16.08 8.92
C TYR A 67 -13.84 15.19 10.14
N GLU A 68 -14.90 14.78 10.84
CA GLU A 68 -14.82 13.81 11.93
C GLU A 68 -14.19 12.49 11.47
N PHE A 69 -14.60 12.00 10.29
CA PHE A 69 -14.02 10.81 9.69
C PHE A 69 -12.53 11.00 9.35
N ILE A 70 -12.17 12.12 8.71
CA ILE A 70 -10.76 12.42 8.39
C ILE A 70 -9.92 12.48 9.66
N ASN A 71 -10.42 13.16 10.70
CA ASN A 71 -9.73 13.26 11.99
C ASN A 71 -9.53 11.88 12.61
N TRP A 72 -10.57 11.04 12.66
CA TRP A 72 -10.47 9.67 13.15
C TRP A 72 -9.47 8.83 12.34
N PHE A 73 -9.51 8.95 11.01
CA PHE A 73 -8.62 8.19 10.13
C PHE A 73 -7.15 8.57 10.35
N LEU A 74 -6.89 9.85 10.62
CA LEU A 74 -5.54 10.39 10.86
C LEU A 74 -5.09 10.31 12.34
N ASP A 75 -5.99 9.95 13.27
CA ASP A 75 -5.68 9.78 14.72
C ASP A 75 -4.75 8.58 15.01
N GLY A 76 -4.47 7.76 13.99
CA GLY A 76 -3.35 6.83 13.98
C GLY A 76 -3.71 5.36 13.95
N TRP A 77 -4.92 4.97 14.39
CA TRP A 77 -5.33 3.56 14.34
C TRP A 77 -5.37 3.04 12.90
N ALA A 78 -6.03 3.78 12.00
CA ALA A 78 -6.09 3.41 10.58
C ALA A 78 -4.71 3.47 9.93
N GLY A 79 -3.89 4.47 10.26
CA GLY A 79 -2.51 4.56 9.79
C GLY A 79 -1.66 3.35 10.18
N ALA A 80 -1.74 2.88 11.42
CA ALA A 80 -1.04 1.68 11.89
C ALA A 80 -1.60 0.40 11.26
N TYR A 81 -2.91 0.31 11.08
CA TYR A 81 -3.58 -0.80 10.38
C TYR A 81 -3.07 -0.92 8.93
N LEU A 82 -2.94 0.20 8.22
CA LEU A 82 -2.39 0.25 6.87
C LEU A 82 -0.90 -0.07 6.84
N ASN A 83 -0.13 0.42 7.82
CA ASN A 83 1.31 0.19 7.90
C ASN A 83 1.68 -1.30 8.01
N ARG A 84 0.90 -2.07 8.78
CA ARG A 84 1.03 -3.54 8.87
C ARG A 84 0.75 -4.32 7.57
N GLN A 85 0.33 -3.63 6.52
CA GLN A 85 0.16 -4.18 5.17
C GLN A 85 1.20 -3.63 4.18
N GLY A 86 2.10 -2.76 4.63
CA GLY A 86 3.14 -2.13 3.82
C GLY A 86 2.76 -0.79 3.19
N TYR A 87 1.60 -0.22 3.53
CA TYR A 87 1.22 1.15 3.18
C TYR A 87 1.85 2.17 4.15
N TYR A 88 1.81 3.45 3.79
CA TYR A 88 2.30 4.54 4.65
C TYR A 88 1.18 5.56 4.89
N SER A 89 0.95 5.90 6.16
CA SER A 89 0.02 6.95 6.56
C SER A 89 0.59 8.33 6.20
N ALA A 90 -0.29 9.30 5.92
CA ALA A 90 0.11 10.70 5.74
C ALA A 90 0.65 11.32 7.04
N VAL A 91 0.16 10.87 8.20
CA VAL A 91 0.63 11.30 9.52
C VAL A 91 1.33 10.13 10.17
N LEU A 92 2.67 10.14 10.13
CA LEU A 92 3.49 9.03 10.59
C LEU A 92 3.55 8.93 12.11
N ASP A 93 3.57 10.05 12.82
CA ASP A 93 3.69 10.07 14.29
C ASP A 93 2.46 9.46 14.98
N THR A 94 1.25 9.77 14.49
CA THR A 94 0.02 9.16 15.03
C THR A 94 -0.03 7.66 14.73
N ALA A 95 0.36 7.24 13.52
CA ALA A 95 0.48 5.82 13.20
C ALA A 95 1.50 5.11 14.10
N LYS A 96 2.68 5.70 14.31
CA LYS A 96 3.74 5.16 15.19
C LYS A 96 3.22 4.93 16.60
N SER A 97 2.42 5.86 17.14
CA SER A 97 1.85 5.75 18.48
C SER A 97 0.93 4.53 18.68
N LYS A 98 0.42 3.94 17.59
CA LYS A 98 -0.46 2.75 17.59
C LYS A 98 0.26 1.49 17.08
N MET A 99 1.58 1.53 16.92
CA MET A 99 2.42 0.41 16.51
C MET A 99 3.34 -0.03 17.64
N GLN A 100 3.62 -1.33 17.67
CA GLN A 100 4.67 -1.86 18.52
C GLN A 100 6.04 -1.47 17.95
N ALA A 101 7.04 -1.30 18.83
CA ALA A 101 8.37 -0.86 18.42
C ALA A 101 9.01 -1.80 17.36
N TYR A 102 8.81 -3.11 17.50
CA TYR A 102 9.34 -4.09 16.55
C TYR A 102 8.65 -4.03 15.17
N GLU A 103 7.36 -3.68 15.13
CA GLU A 103 6.63 -3.47 13.88
C GLU A 103 7.19 -2.24 13.17
N TRP A 104 7.35 -1.13 13.90
CA TRP A 104 7.92 0.11 13.35
C TRP A 104 9.35 -0.10 12.82
N ALA A 105 10.19 -0.79 13.58
CA ALA A 105 11.56 -1.10 13.18
C ALA A 105 11.62 -1.87 11.86
N TYR A 106 10.72 -2.84 11.67
CA TYR A 106 10.64 -3.61 10.42
C TYR A 106 10.06 -2.79 9.26
N TRP A 107 8.90 -2.18 9.45
CA TRP A 107 8.17 -1.52 8.36
C TRP A 107 8.78 -0.18 7.95
N MET A 108 9.29 0.60 8.89
CA MET A 108 9.76 1.98 8.67
C MET A 108 11.28 2.09 8.69
N GLU A 109 11.96 1.40 9.61
CA GLU A 109 13.42 1.49 9.73
C GLU A 109 14.15 0.45 8.87
N GLY A 110 13.43 -0.50 8.28
CA GLY A 110 14.00 -1.55 7.42
C GLY A 110 14.89 -2.55 8.17
N LYS A 111 14.78 -2.61 9.50
CA LYS A 111 15.56 -3.53 10.34
C LYS A 111 15.03 -4.96 10.20
N ALA A 112 15.89 -5.93 10.50
CA ALA A 112 15.48 -7.32 10.61
C ALA A 112 14.38 -7.46 11.68
N ALA A 113 13.36 -8.28 11.38
CA ALA A 113 12.24 -8.52 12.28
C ALA A 113 12.74 -9.18 13.58
N SER A 114 12.63 -8.49 14.72
CA SER A 114 13.03 -9.07 16.01
C SER A 114 12.01 -10.09 16.55
N GLN A 115 10.80 -10.10 15.99
CA GLN A 115 9.70 -11.02 16.28
C GLN A 115 8.94 -11.29 14.98
N ASP A 116 8.04 -12.28 14.99
CA ASP A 116 7.14 -12.51 13.86
C ASP A 116 6.30 -11.24 13.57
N ILE A 117 6.34 -10.77 12.33
CA ILE A 117 5.53 -9.67 11.84
C ILE A 117 4.19 -10.23 11.39
N LYS A 118 3.12 -9.63 11.89
CA LYS A 118 1.75 -10.04 11.59
C LYS A 118 1.05 -9.05 10.67
N SER A 119 0.13 -9.56 9.87
CA SER A 119 -0.88 -8.77 9.18
C SER A 119 -1.82 -8.11 10.20
N PRO A 120 -2.63 -7.12 9.81
CA PRO A 120 -3.63 -6.55 10.71
C PRO A 120 -4.65 -7.55 11.25
N ASN A 121 -4.84 -8.68 10.55
CA ASN A 121 -5.76 -9.74 10.95
C ASN A 121 -5.09 -10.79 11.86
N GLY A 122 -3.79 -10.66 12.12
CA GLY A 122 -3.02 -11.54 13.01
C GLY A 122 -2.25 -12.65 12.30
N ASP A 123 -2.38 -12.79 10.98
CA ASP A 123 -1.66 -13.80 10.19
C ASP A 123 -0.17 -13.49 10.13
N VAL A 124 0.69 -14.51 10.19
CA VAL A 124 2.14 -14.30 10.08
C VAL A 124 2.50 -13.93 8.64
N LEU A 125 3.13 -12.77 8.49
CA LEU A 125 3.54 -12.18 7.21
C LEU A 125 5.05 -12.34 6.99
N ALA A 126 5.85 -12.16 8.04
CA ALA A 126 7.29 -12.38 8.01
C ALA A 126 7.75 -12.96 9.35
N LYS A 127 8.69 -13.91 9.30
CA LYS A 127 9.28 -14.53 10.50
C LYS A 127 10.36 -13.65 11.11
N ALA A 128 10.65 -13.86 12.39
CA ALA A 128 11.83 -13.26 13.02
C ALA A 128 13.10 -13.51 12.17
N GLY A 129 13.94 -12.48 12.04
CA GLY A 129 15.11 -12.45 11.17
C GLY A 129 14.84 -11.97 9.74
N ALA A 130 13.59 -11.93 9.29
CA ALA A 130 13.27 -11.45 7.94
C ALA A 130 13.58 -9.95 7.79
N ILE A 131 14.11 -9.58 6.63
CA ILE A 131 14.39 -8.19 6.25
C ILE A 131 13.34 -7.75 5.22
N ARG A 132 12.84 -6.52 5.36
CA ARG A 132 11.84 -5.99 4.44
C ARG A 132 12.46 -5.68 3.07
N ASP A 133 11.81 -6.13 2.00
CA ASP A 133 12.23 -5.77 0.64
C ASP A 133 12.17 -4.25 0.42
N GLY A 134 13.14 -3.72 -0.33
CA GLY A 134 13.24 -2.29 -0.61
C GLY A 134 13.79 -1.45 0.56
N GLY A 135 14.05 -2.04 1.72
CA GLY A 135 14.70 -1.36 2.85
C GLY A 135 13.76 -0.48 3.68
N SER A 136 14.34 0.57 4.28
CA SER A 136 13.62 1.52 5.13
C SER A 136 12.62 2.38 4.35
N TYR A 137 11.73 3.06 5.07
CA TYR A 137 10.84 4.07 4.51
C TYR A 137 11.60 5.11 3.68
N ASP A 138 12.71 5.64 4.21
CA ASP A 138 13.50 6.66 3.51
C ASP A 138 14.13 6.11 2.23
N ALA A 139 14.69 4.89 2.28
CA ALA A 139 15.20 4.22 1.09
C ALA A 139 14.10 4.01 0.04
N ARG A 140 12.88 3.69 0.50
CA ARG A 140 11.75 3.47 -0.39
C ARG A 140 11.22 4.76 -1.01
N MET A 141 11.05 5.80 -0.21
CA MET A 141 10.64 7.13 -0.71
C MET A 141 11.70 7.75 -1.62
N GLY A 142 12.99 7.52 -1.32
CA GLY A 142 14.10 7.94 -2.18
C GLY A 142 14.22 7.18 -3.51
N GLY A 143 13.60 5.99 -3.62
CA GLY A 143 13.60 5.17 -4.83
C GLY A 143 12.46 5.48 -5.81
N ILE A 144 11.66 6.51 -5.54
CA ILE A 144 10.53 6.89 -6.39
C ILE A 144 11.04 7.63 -7.62
N ALA A 145 10.89 7.02 -8.79
CA ALA A 145 11.27 7.62 -10.07
C ALA A 145 10.11 8.37 -10.73
N CYS A 146 8.88 7.92 -10.51
CA CYS A 146 7.68 8.59 -11.00
C CYS A 146 6.52 8.43 -10.04
N TRP A 147 5.68 9.45 -9.97
CA TRP A 147 4.39 9.39 -9.30
C TRP A 147 3.31 9.09 -10.32
N ASN A 148 2.28 8.35 -9.91
CA ASN A 148 1.06 8.24 -10.69
C ASN A 148 0.53 9.64 -10.98
N ALA A 149 0.46 9.95 -12.27
CA ALA A 149 -0.14 11.15 -12.79
C ALA A 149 -1.19 10.75 -13.83
N VAL A 150 -2.21 11.58 -13.97
CA VAL A 150 -3.16 11.49 -15.07
C VAL A 150 -2.81 12.61 -16.06
N MET A 151 -2.88 12.29 -17.35
CA MET A 151 -2.81 13.28 -18.43
C MET A 151 -4.09 14.11 -18.48
N ASP A 152 -4.02 15.31 -19.05
CA ASP A 152 -5.18 16.20 -19.20
C ASP A 152 -6.31 15.53 -19.99
N GLU A 153 -5.95 14.68 -20.95
CA GLU A 153 -6.89 13.94 -21.80
C GLU A 153 -7.30 12.58 -21.22
N ASN A 154 -7.00 12.29 -19.94
CA ASN A 154 -7.25 10.97 -19.34
C ASN A 154 -8.71 10.51 -19.53
N ASN A 155 -9.68 11.42 -19.35
CA ASN A 155 -11.09 11.10 -19.54
C ASN A 155 -11.40 10.67 -20.99
N TYR A 156 -10.82 11.35 -21.97
CA TYR A 156 -10.97 11.01 -23.38
C TYR A 156 -10.32 9.65 -23.69
N MET A 157 -9.11 9.40 -23.17
CA MET A 157 -8.42 8.13 -23.35
C MET A 157 -9.18 6.95 -22.74
N VAL A 158 -9.74 7.13 -21.54
CA VAL A 158 -10.58 6.11 -20.89
C VAL A 158 -11.81 5.80 -21.73
N GLN A 159 -12.48 6.82 -22.28
CA GLN A 159 -13.62 6.63 -23.19
C GLN A 159 -13.21 5.84 -24.44
N LYS A 160 -12.13 6.24 -25.12
CA LYS A 160 -11.65 5.56 -26.34
C LYS A 160 -11.17 4.14 -26.09
N TRP A 161 -10.54 3.89 -24.94
CA TRP A 161 -10.17 2.54 -24.54
C TRP A 161 -11.38 1.64 -24.31
N ASN A 162 -12.42 2.16 -23.65
CA ASN A 162 -13.66 1.41 -23.45
C ASN A 162 -14.40 1.13 -24.76
N GLU A 163 -14.42 2.09 -25.70
CA GLU A 163 -14.94 1.87 -27.05
C GLU A 163 -14.18 0.75 -27.78
N PHE A 164 -12.85 0.74 -27.69
CA PHE A 164 -12.00 -0.29 -28.31
C PHE A 164 -12.22 -1.68 -27.70
N VAL A 165 -12.31 -1.80 -26.37
CA VAL A 165 -12.54 -3.08 -25.68
C VAL A 165 -13.94 -3.66 -25.95
N ALA A 166 -14.91 -2.80 -26.27
CA ALA A 166 -16.28 -3.22 -26.56
C ALA A 166 -16.51 -3.66 -28.03
N ALA A 167 -15.54 -3.43 -28.92
CA ALA A 167 -15.59 -3.82 -30.34
C ALA A 167 -15.08 -5.25 -30.56
#